data_AF-A0A8C5I6J3-F1
#
_entry.id   AF-A0A8C5I6J3-F1
#
_cell.length_a   1.000
_cell.length_b   1.000
_cell.length_c   1.000
_cell.angle_alpha   90.00
_cell.angle_beta   90.00
_cell.angle_gamma   90.00
#
_symmetry.space_group_name_H-M   'P 1'
#
loop_
_entity.id
_entity.type
_entity.pdbx_description
1 polymer ?
#
loop_
_entity_poly.entity_id
_entity_poly.type
_entity_poly.pdbx_seq_one_letter_code
_entity_poly.pdbx_strand_id
1 'polypeptide(L)'
;MVTSLNDDNESVTVEWIENDDTKGKEIDLMSVFGLNPDVAPDEEMAPSPETPPPPTPICGKVSKIAKVARRKSNCVKEVEKLQEKRERRRLQQQEIREKRAQEVDTTIPNFEILNMIREFRANLDYRPLSTADLIEEHRICVCVRKRPLNKKELAIKDLDVITIPSKDVVMVHEPKQKVDLTRFLENQTFRFDYAFDDTSNNEMVYRFTAGPLVETIFEGGMATCFAYGQTGSGKTHTMGGDFSGKNQDCSKGIYALAARDVFLMLKKPKYRKFDLQVYATFFEIYSGKVFDLLNGKMKLKVLEDGKQQVNVVGLREKEVKLINMLTSGKTSANAHSSRSHAVFQIILRRNEKMHGKFSLVDLAGNERGADTSSADRQTRLEGAEINKSLLALKECIRALGRNQAHCPFRASKLTQVLRDSFIGENSRTCMIATISPGMTCCENTLNTLRYANRVKELIVDSNQVIEEGRIHIHAVNHLEHLDEQWMSMSPQRDDLKLLCEQNEEEVSPQLLTFHEAVSQLVEMEDQVVEDHRAVFQQESFRWLEDEKTLLEMTEEVDYDVESYATQLEQILDQKIEILTELRDKVKSFRSTMQKEEQASKQIHLKRPRVL
;
A
#
# COMPACT_ATOMS: atom_id res chain seq x y z
N MET A 1 -4.06 9.81 35.32
CA MET A 1 -3.90 8.48 35.96
C MET A 1 -4.11 8.68 37.45
N VAL A 2 -4.91 7.84 38.12
CA VAL A 2 -5.07 7.91 39.58
C VAL A 2 -3.77 7.42 40.21
N THR A 3 -3.14 8.27 41.02
CA THR A 3 -1.81 8.00 41.59
C THR A 3 -1.87 7.63 43.07
N SER A 4 -2.87 8.12 43.81
CA SER A 4 -3.11 7.71 45.20
C SER A 4 -4.57 7.89 45.61
N LEU A 5 -5.02 7.05 46.54
CA LEU A 5 -6.29 7.15 47.25
C LEU A 5 -5.98 7.50 48.70
N ASN A 6 -6.67 8.50 49.24
CA ASN A 6 -6.52 8.94 50.62
C ASN A 6 -7.84 8.68 51.36
N ASP A 7 -7.88 7.57 52.11
CA ASP A 7 -9.07 7.11 52.83
C ASP A 7 -9.44 8.04 54.00
N ASP A 8 -8.47 8.76 54.57
CA ASP A 8 -8.71 9.64 55.73
C ASP A 8 -9.40 10.96 55.34
N ASN A 9 -9.15 11.44 54.12
CA ASN A 9 -9.72 12.70 53.60
C ASN A 9 -10.77 12.45 52.51
N GLU A 10 -11.17 11.19 52.29
CA GLU A 10 -12.11 10.77 51.25
C GLU A 10 -11.78 11.37 49.86
N SER A 11 -10.51 11.32 49.45
CA SER A 11 -10.05 11.99 48.22
C SER A 11 -9.16 11.10 47.36
N VAL A 12 -9.14 11.39 46.05
CA VAL A 12 -8.33 10.71 45.04
C VAL A 12 -7.40 11.71 44.39
N THR A 13 -6.11 11.42 44.37
CA THR A 13 -5.14 12.24 43.63
C THR A 13 -4.99 11.71 42.21
N VAL A 14 -5.10 12.61 41.24
CA VAL A 14 -4.99 12.29 39.82
C VAL A 14 -3.90 13.14 39.19
N GLU A 15 -2.98 12.50 38.48
CA GLU A 15 -1.91 13.18 37.76
C GLU A 15 -2.02 12.95 36.25
N TRP A 16 -1.70 13.98 35.46
CA TRP A 16 -1.60 13.88 34.00
C TRP A 16 -0.46 14.76 33.48
N ILE A 17 -0.01 14.45 32.28
CA ILE A 17 1.05 15.20 31.61
C ILE A 17 0.39 16.19 30.65
N GLU A 18 0.73 17.46 30.82
CA GLU A 18 0.27 18.54 29.96
C GLU A 18 1.46 19.43 29.61
N ASN A 19 1.79 19.53 28.32
CA ASN A 19 2.97 20.26 27.81
C ASN A 19 4.30 19.84 28.46
N ASP A 20 4.58 18.54 28.51
CA ASP A 20 5.78 17.93 29.13
C ASP A 20 5.98 18.19 30.64
N ASP A 21 5.02 18.85 31.31
CA ASP A 21 4.97 19.01 32.76
C ASP A 21 3.96 18.03 33.39
N THR A 22 4.33 17.43 34.53
CA THR A 22 3.39 16.64 35.33
C THR A 22 2.54 17.57 36.20
N LYS A 23 1.22 17.55 36.02
CA LYS A 23 0.24 18.28 36.83
C LYS A 23 -0.59 17.29 37.65
N GLY A 24 -0.95 17.68 38.86
CA GLY A 24 -1.74 16.86 39.79
C GLY A 24 -2.90 17.64 40.38
N LYS A 25 -4.02 16.96 40.62
CA LYS A 25 -5.18 17.51 41.32
C LYS A 25 -5.81 16.47 42.23
N GLU A 26 -6.21 16.89 43.41
CA GLU A 26 -6.95 16.09 44.37
C GLU A 26 -8.45 16.28 44.14
N ILE A 27 -9.20 15.18 44.05
CA ILE A 27 -10.63 15.16 43.74
C ILE A 27 -11.35 14.38 44.85
N ASP A 28 -12.40 14.98 45.39
CA ASP A 28 -13.26 14.39 46.40
C ASP A 28 -14.01 13.14 45.89
N LEU A 29 -14.07 12.08 46.71
CA LEU A 29 -14.64 10.78 46.35
C LEU A 29 -16.14 10.86 46.05
N MET A 30 -16.90 11.73 46.72
CA MET A 30 -18.33 11.90 46.43
C MET A 30 -18.56 12.44 45.01
N SER A 31 -17.67 13.32 44.55
CA SER A 31 -17.69 13.81 43.17
C SER A 31 -17.34 12.71 42.16
N VAL A 32 -16.43 11.79 42.51
CA VAL A 32 -16.06 10.63 41.69
C VAL A 32 -17.22 9.63 41.59
N PHE A 33 -17.91 9.34 42.70
CA PHE A 33 -19.08 8.46 42.75
C PHE A 33 -20.30 9.06 42.03
N GLY A 34 -20.49 10.38 42.09
CA GLY A 34 -21.54 11.07 41.34
C GLY A 34 -21.37 10.97 39.81
N LEU A 35 -20.12 10.88 39.33
CA LEU A 35 -19.81 10.70 37.92
C LEU A 35 -19.83 9.23 37.48
N ASN A 36 -19.55 8.30 38.41
CA ASN A 36 -19.50 6.86 38.15
C ASN A 36 -20.30 6.09 39.22
N PRO A 37 -21.64 6.02 39.09
CA PRO A 37 -22.52 5.44 40.12
C PRO A 37 -22.27 3.95 40.36
N ASP A 38 -21.70 3.25 39.38
CA ASP A 38 -21.45 1.80 39.43
C ASP A 38 -20.26 1.41 40.33
N VAL A 39 -19.50 2.40 40.82
CA VAL A 39 -18.29 2.22 41.66
C VAL A 39 -18.51 2.74 43.09
N ALA A 40 -19.67 3.32 43.37
CA ALA A 40 -20.03 3.79 44.71
C ALA A 40 -20.26 2.60 45.66
N PRO A 41 -19.79 2.66 46.92
CA PRO A 41 -20.08 1.60 47.89
C PRO A 41 -21.58 1.55 48.21
N ASP A 42 -22.14 0.34 48.29
CA ASP A 42 -23.53 0.13 48.69
C ASP A 42 -23.73 0.61 50.15
N GLU A 43 -24.65 1.55 50.38
CA GLU A 43 -24.98 2.04 51.72
C GLU A 43 -25.50 0.88 52.61
N GLU A 44 -24.75 0.50 53.64
CA GLU A 44 -25.29 -0.23 54.79
C GLU A 44 -26.22 0.69 55.58
N MET A 45 -27.54 0.44 55.52
CA MET A 45 -28.51 1.10 56.39
C MET A 45 -28.27 0.72 57.87
N ALA A 46 -27.72 1.66 58.65
CA ALA A 46 -27.76 1.62 60.11
C ALA A 46 -29.21 1.77 60.64
N PRO A 47 -29.56 1.15 61.80
CA PRO A 47 -30.92 1.14 62.33
C PRO A 47 -31.32 2.50 62.94
N SER A 48 -32.58 2.89 62.71
CA SER A 48 -33.17 4.14 63.21
C SER A 48 -33.43 4.13 64.74
N PRO A 49 -33.48 5.30 65.41
CA PRO A 49 -33.62 5.40 66.87
C PRO A 49 -35.06 5.18 67.39
N GLU A 50 -35.14 4.67 68.62
CA GLU A 50 -36.37 4.38 69.38
C GLU A 50 -37.27 5.60 69.62
N THR A 51 -38.60 5.35 69.68
CA THR A 51 -39.61 6.26 70.26
C THR A 51 -40.45 5.50 71.33
N PRO A 52 -41.02 6.20 72.34
CA PRO A 52 -41.38 5.65 73.67
C PRO A 52 -42.73 4.89 73.71
N PRO A 53 -43.08 4.20 74.83
CA PRO A 53 -44.10 3.15 74.82
C PRO A 53 -45.55 3.67 74.94
N PRO A 54 -46.55 2.88 74.48
CA PRO A 54 -47.97 3.14 74.72
C PRO A 54 -48.47 2.57 76.07
N PRO A 55 -49.63 3.02 76.58
CA PRO A 55 -50.15 2.61 77.89
C PRO A 55 -50.69 1.17 77.89
N THR A 56 -50.74 0.60 79.11
CA THR A 56 -51.07 -0.78 79.48
C THR A 56 -52.47 -1.27 79.05
N PRO A 57 -52.66 -2.60 78.88
CA PRO A 57 -53.93 -3.20 78.47
C PRO A 57 -54.79 -3.59 79.68
N ILE A 58 -56.12 -3.39 79.58
CA ILE A 58 -57.09 -4.11 80.44
C ILE A 58 -58.04 -4.91 79.55
N CYS A 59 -57.87 -6.23 79.67
CA CYS A 59 -58.84 -7.30 79.71
C CYS A 59 -59.80 -7.52 78.51
N GLY A 60 -59.70 -8.71 77.92
CA GLY A 60 -60.85 -9.28 77.21
C GLY A 60 -60.55 -10.40 76.21
N LYS A 61 -60.24 -11.60 76.73
CA LYS A 61 -60.47 -12.95 76.13
C LYS A 61 -60.16 -13.15 74.63
N VAL A 62 -59.13 -13.96 74.41
CA VAL A 62 -58.83 -14.65 73.15
C VAL A 62 -59.98 -15.57 72.73
N SER A 63 -60.48 -15.42 71.50
CA SER A 63 -60.87 -16.57 70.67
C SER A 63 -60.77 -16.27 69.16
N LYS A 64 -59.87 -17.03 68.52
CA LYS A 64 -59.67 -17.36 67.09
C LYS A 64 -60.42 -16.53 66.02
N ILE A 65 -59.67 -15.71 65.26
CA ILE A 65 -60.04 -15.33 63.87
C ILE A 65 -58.81 -15.46 62.95
N ALA A 66 -59.06 -16.01 61.76
CA ALA A 66 -58.11 -16.46 60.74
C ALA A 66 -57.15 -15.37 60.20
N LYS A 67 -55.96 -15.80 59.73
CA LYS A 67 -54.98 -14.97 59.01
C LYS A 67 -55.63 -14.37 57.74
N VAL A 68 -55.94 -13.07 57.76
CA VAL A 68 -56.36 -12.32 56.56
C VAL A 68 -55.10 -11.86 55.82
N ALA A 69 -54.89 -12.40 54.62
CA ALA A 69 -53.87 -11.94 53.69
C ALA A 69 -54.14 -10.46 53.32
N ARG A 70 -53.22 -9.55 53.64
CA ARG A 70 -53.29 -8.15 53.22
C ARG A 70 -53.26 -8.09 51.69
N ARG A 71 -54.37 -7.66 51.08
CA ARG A 71 -54.51 -7.47 49.63
C ARG A 71 -53.56 -6.35 49.18
N LYS A 72 -52.48 -6.71 48.47
CA LYS A 72 -51.58 -5.73 47.83
C LYS A 72 -52.37 -4.81 46.88
N SER A 73 -52.08 -3.50 46.93
CA SER A 73 -52.63 -2.48 46.03
C SER A 73 -52.35 -2.82 44.56
N ASN A 74 -53.27 -2.49 43.65
CA ASN A 74 -53.10 -2.75 42.21
C ASN A 74 -51.85 -2.10 41.63
N CYS A 75 -51.44 -0.93 42.13
CA CYS A 75 -50.20 -0.27 41.71
C CYS A 75 -48.96 -1.11 42.08
N VAL A 76 -48.91 -1.63 43.31
CA VAL A 76 -47.81 -2.49 43.79
C VAL A 76 -47.74 -3.80 43.01
N LYS A 77 -48.89 -4.38 42.64
CA LYS A 77 -48.93 -5.58 41.80
C LYS A 77 -48.42 -5.35 40.37
N GLU A 78 -48.70 -4.19 39.79
CA GLU A 78 -48.19 -3.85 38.46
C GLU A 78 -46.67 -3.59 38.48
N VAL A 79 -46.14 -2.97 39.54
CA VAL A 79 -44.68 -2.82 39.74
C VAL A 79 -44.00 -4.19 39.92
N GLU A 80 -44.58 -5.10 40.74
CA GLU A 80 -44.07 -6.47 40.89
C GLU A 80 -44.09 -7.24 39.55
N LYS A 81 -45.16 -7.13 38.76
CA LYS A 81 -45.22 -7.73 37.42
C LYS A 81 -44.16 -7.15 36.49
N LEU A 82 -43.89 -5.84 36.56
CA LEU A 82 -42.86 -5.20 35.75
C LEU A 82 -41.47 -5.71 36.13
N GLN A 83 -41.24 -5.92 37.42
CA GLN A 83 -40.01 -6.48 37.96
C GLN A 83 -39.81 -7.94 37.58
N GLU A 84 -40.83 -8.80 37.74
CA GLU A 84 -40.80 -10.18 37.26
C GLU A 84 -40.56 -10.26 35.74
N LYS A 85 -41.13 -9.34 34.96
CA LYS A 85 -40.87 -9.27 33.50
C LYS A 85 -39.41 -8.91 33.20
N ARG A 86 -38.82 -7.99 33.97
CA ARG A 86 -37.40 -7.60 33.83
C ARG A 86 -36.48 -8.76 34.23
N GLU A 87 -36.76 -9.43 35.33
CA GLU A 87 -35.99 -10.59 35.81
C GLU A 87 -36.08 -11.77 34.84
N ARG A 88 -37.29 -12.10 34.34
CA ARG A 88 -37.46 -13.14 33.33
C ARG A 88 -36.72 -12.81 32.03
N ARG A 89 -36.68 -11.54 31.63
CA ARG A 89 -35.91 -11.09 30.45
C ARG A 89 -34.40 -11.21 30.68
N ARG A 90 -33.90 -10.91 31.89
CA ARG A 90 -32.49 -11.12 32.28
C ARG A 90 -32.13 -12.60 32.26
N LEU A 91 -32.98 -13.47 32.84
CA LEU A 91 -32.76 -14.92 32.87
C LEU A 91 -32.74 -15.50 31.44
N GLN A 92 -33.66 -15.09 30.57
CA GLN A 92 -33.66 -15.51 29.16
C GLN A 92 -32.41 -15.05 28.41
N GLN A 93 -31.95 -13.82 28.61
CA GLN A 93 -30.68 -13.36 28.01
C GLN A 93 -29.47 -14.14 28.54
N GLN A 94 -29.49 -14.52 29.82
CA GLN A 94 -28.44 -15.32 30.44
C GLN A 94 -28.43 -16.76 29.91
N GLU A 95 -29.59 -17.42 29.79
CA GLU A 95 -29.72 -18.74 29.18
C GLU A 95 -29.28 -18.74 27.70
N ILE A 96 -29.62 -17.69 26.94
CA ILE A 96 -29.16 -17.54 25.54
C ILE A 96 -27.63 -17.39 25.51
N ARG A 97 -27.05 -16.64 26.46
CA ARG A 97 -25.60 -16.45 26.55
C ARG A 97 -24.89 -17.75 26.94
N GLU A 98 -25.43 -18.52 27.88
CA GLU A 98 -24.90 -19.81 28.30
C GLU A 98 -24.99 -20.87 27.20
N LYS A 99 -26.11 -20.93 26.47
CA LYS A 99 -26.24 -21.81 25.28
C LYS A 99 -25.25 -21.42 24.20
N ARG A 100 -25.10 -20.12 23.89
CA ARG A 100 -24.10 -19.64 22.94
C ARG A 100 -22.67 -19.96 23.38
N ALA A 101 -22.37 -19.86 24.67
CA ALA A 101 -21.06 -20.21 25.23
C ALA A 101 -20.77 -21.73 25.13
N GLN A 102 -21.78 -22.58 25.24
CA GLN A 102 -21.65 -24.04 25.03
C GLN A 102 -21.43 -24.42 23.55
N GLU A 103 -21.88 -23.58 22.61
CA GLU A 103 -21.67 -23.75 21.17
C GLU A 103 -20.29 -23.24 20.69
N VAL A 104 -19.48 -22.63 21.57
CA VAL A 104 -18.15 -22.13 21.22
C VAL A 104 -17.17 -23.28 21.05
N ASP A 105 -16.76 -23.55 19.81
CA ASP A 105 -15.66 -24.47 19.51
C ASP A 105 -14.32 -23.84 19.93
N THR A 106 -13.82 -24.25 21.10
CA THR A 106 -12.55 -23.78 21.67
C THR A 106 -11.32 -24.24 20.87
N THR A 107 -11.48 -25.16 19.90
CA THR A 107 -10.38 -25.62 19.03
C THR A 107 -10.11 -24.69 17.85
N ILE A 108 -11.00 -23.73 17.59
CA ILE A 108 -10.87 -22.75 16.50
C ILE A 108 -10.54 -21.37 17.10
N PRO A 109 -9.33 -20.83 16.85
CA PRO A 109 -9.02 -19.48 17.27
C PRO A 109 -9.98 -18.49 16.59
N ASN A 110 -10.44 -17.47 17.31
CA ASN A 110 -11.36 -16.44 16.81
C ASN A 110 -12.74 -16.97 16.35
N PHE A 111 -13.21 -18.09 16.93
CA PHE A 111 -14.52 -18.68 16.62
C PHE A 111 -15.70 -17.67 16.68
N GLU A 112 -15.69 -16.77 17.66
CA GLU A 112 -16.71 -15.71 17.78
C GLU A 112 -16.77 -14.81 16.54
N ILE A 113 -15.60 -14.38 16.05
CA ILE A 113 -15.47 -13.55 14.83
C ILE A 113 -15.94 -14.35 13.61
N LEU A 114 -15.53 -15.61 13.49
CA LEU A 114 -15.98 -16.49 12.42
C LEU A 114 -17.51 -16.63 12.38
N ASN A 115 -18.16 -16.79 13.53
CA ASN A 115 -19.62 -16.88 13.59
C ASN A 115 -20.30 -15.57 13.23
N MET A 116 -19.79 -14.42 13.70
CA MET A 116 -20.30 -13.11 13.27
C MET A 116 -20.22 -12.94 11.74
N ILE A 117 -19.13 -13.38 11.11
CA ILE A 117 -18.98 -13.33 9.64
C ILE A 117 -19.98 -14.28 8.96
N ARG A 118 -20.17 -15.50 9.47
CA ARG A 118 -21.12 -16.47 8.91
C ARG A 118 -22.55 -15.96 8.97
N GLU A 119 -22.97 -15.42 10.11
CA GLU A 119 -24.29 -14.82 10.28
C GLU A 119 -24.49 -13.64 9.32
N PHE A 120 -23.45 -12.80 9.14
CA PHE A 120 -23.52 -11.70 8.18
C PHE A 120 -23.67 -12.21 6.74
N ARG A 121 -22.82 -13.17 6.32
CA ARG A 121 -22.84 -13.76 4.97
C ARG A 121 -24.16 -14.46 4.64
N ALA A 122 -24.81 -15.09 5.62
CA ALA A 122 -26.10 -15.76 5.44
C ALA A 122 -27.24 -14.79 5.06
N ASN A 123 -27.10 -13.51 5.37
CA ASN A 123 -28.10 -12.47 5.08
C ASN A 123 -27.79 -11.68 3.79
N LEU A 124 -26.77 -12.07 3.01
CA LEU A 124 -26.39 -11.37 1.78
C LEU A 124 -27.01 -12.03 0.54
N ASP A 125 -27.45 -11.19 -0.40
CA ASP A 125 -27.84 -11.60 -1.75
C ASP A 125 -26.62 -11.64 -2.67
N TYR A 126 -26.24 -12.85 -3.10
CA TYR A 126 -25.09 -13.04 -3.99
C TYR A 126 -25.48 -12.93 -5.47
N ARG A 127 -24.86 -11.99 -6.17
CA ARG A 127 -24.95 -11.76 -7.62
C ARG A 127 -23.55 -11.52 -8.20
N PRO A 128 -22.67 -12.54 -8.19
CA PRO A 128 -21.28 -12.39 -8.62
C PRO A 128 -21.20 -12.04 -10.12
N LEU A 129 -20.07 -11.44 -10.50
CA LEU A 129 -19.78 -11.09 -11.89
C LEU A 129 -19.80 -12.34 -12.79
N SER A 130 -20.48 -12.25 -13.92
CA SER A 130 -20.57 -13.32 -14.90
C SER A 130 -19.98 -12.90 -16.24
N THR A 131 -19.55 -13.87 -17.04
CA THR A 131 -19.10 -13.61 -18.43
C THR A 131 -20.18 -13.00 -19.33
N ALA A 132 -21.46 -13.08 -18.92
CA ALA A 132 -22.59 -12.47 -19.65
C ALA A 132 -22.76 -10.97 -19.35
N ASP A 133 -22.11 -10.43 -18.34
CA ASP A 133 -22.16 -8.99 -18.04
C ASP A 133 -21.54 -8.15 -19.17
N LEU A 134 -22.14 -6.98 -19.39
CA LEU A 134 -21.65 -6.02 -20.37
C LEU A 134 -20.36 -5.35 -19.86
N ILE A 135 -19.46 -5.06 -20.79
CA ILE A 135 -18.22 -4.36 -20.50
C ILE A 135 -18.47 -2.86 -20.67
N GLU A 136 -18.33 -2.11 -19.60
CA GLU A 136 -18.38 -0.65 -19.61
C GLU A 136 -17.04 -0.05 -20.01
N GLU A 137 -17.08 1.02 -20.81
CA GLU A 137 -15.90 1.72 -21.28
C GLU A 137 -15.56 2.94 -20.41
N HIS A 138 -14.53 2.77 -19.58
CA HIS A 138 -13.97 3.86 -18.78
C HIS A 138 -12.57 4.24 -19.28
N ARG A 139 -12.19 5.52 -19.15
CA ARG A 139 -10.81 5.98 -19.44
C ARG A 139 -9.82 5.35 -18.45
N ILE A 140 -10.20 5.37 -17.17
CA ILE A 140 -9.51 4.67 -16.10
C ILE A 140 -10.49 3.65 -15.53
N CYS A 141 -10.12 2.37 -15.53
CA CYS A 141 -10.92 1.27 -14.98
C CYS A 141 -10.23 0.75 -13.71
N VAL A 142 -10.93 0.72 -12.58
CA VAL A 142 -10.41 0.25 -11.30
C VAL A 142 -11.15 -1.01 -10.88
N CYS A 143 -10.41 -2.11 -10.80
CA CYS A 143 -10.92 -3.42 -10.46
C CYS A 143 -10.27 -3.96 -9.19
N VAL A 144 -10.98 -4.83 -8.48
CA VAL A 144 -10.45 -5.57 -7.32
C VAL A 144 -10.53 -7.07 -7.56
N ARG A 145 -9.47 -7.80 -7.21
CA ARG A 145 -9.41 -9.26 -7.27
C ARG A 145 -9.07 -9.85 -5.90
N LYS A 146 -10.00 -10.63 -5.34
CA LYS A 146 -9.76 -11.49 -4.17
C LYS A 146 -9.13 -12.80 -4.64
N ARG A 147 -8.02 -13.23 -4.01
CA ARG A 147 -7.52 -14.62 -4.17
C ARG A 147 -8.15 -15.54 -3.12
N PRO A 148 -8.18 -16.87 -3.33
CA PRO A 148 -8.54 -17.81 -2.27
C PRO A 148 -7.49 -17.85 -1.14
N LEU A 149 -7.91 -18.34 0.03
CA LEU A 149 -6.99 -18.69 1.12
C LEU A 149 -6.02 -19.78 0.65
N ASN A 150 -4.74 -19.59 0.94
CA ASN A 150 -3.70 -20.54 0.57
C ASN A 150 -3.54 -21.66 1.64
N LYS A 151 -2.79 -22.71 1.31
CA LYS A 151 -2.59 -23.87 2.21
C LYS A 151 -1.97 -23.50 3.56
N LYS A 152 -1.12 -22.47 3.62
CA LYS A 152 -0.49 -22.03 4.87
C LYS A 152 -1.51 -21.31 5.76
N GLU A 153 -2.30 -20.42 5.18
CA GLU A 153 -3.39 -19.71 5.85
C GLU A 153 -4.44 -20.68 6.40
N LEU A 154 -4.83 -21.67 5.60
CA LEU A 154 -5.75 -22.74 6.03
C LEU A 154 -5.16 -23.58 7.18
N ALA A 155 -3.86 -23.86 7.14
CA ALA A 155 -3.18 -24.65 8.19
C ALA A 155 -3.15 -23.92 9.54
N ILE A 156 -2.99 -22.59 9.55
CA ILE A 156 -3.07 -21.78 10.76
C ILE A 156 -4.51 -21.40 11.15
N LYS A 157 -5.52 -21.91 10.42
CA LYS A 157 -6.93 -21.57 10.57
C LYS A 157 -7.19 -20.05 10.48
N ASP A 158 -6.51 -19.36 9.56
CA ASP A 158 -6.78 -17.95 9.30
C ASP A 158 -8.22 -17.78 8.78
N LEU A 159 -8.85 -16.66 9.12
CA LEU A 159 -10.24 -16.39 8.76
C LEU A 159 -10.32 -15.61 7.47
N ASP A 160 -11.24 -15.99 6.58
CA ASP A 160 -11.59 -15.19 5.41
C ASP A 160 -12.51 -14.03 5.84
N VAL A 161 -11.97 -12.82 5.83
CA VAL A 161 -12.66 -11.58 6.24
C VAL A 161 -13.16 -10.77 5.06
N ILE A 162 -13.08 -11.29 3.82
CA ILE A 162 -13.47 -10.55 2.61
C ILE A 162 -14.65 -11.22 1.93
N THR A 163 -15.69 -10.44 1.63
CA THR A 163 -16.88 -10.90 0.91
C THR A 163 -17.13 -10.03 -0.31
N ILE A 164 -17.36 -10.66 -1.46
CA ILE A 164 -17.72 -9.99 -2.71
C ILE A 164 -19.12 -10.46 -3.08
N PRO A 165 -20.18 -9.75 -2.67
CA PRO A 165 -21.55 -10.17 -2.90
C PRO A 165 -22.02 -9.88 -4.33
N SER A 166 -21.50 -8.83 -4.96
CA SER A 166 -21.89 -8.42 -6.31
C SER A 166 -20.67 -8.12 -7.19
N LYS A 167 -20.93 -7.88 -8.48
CA LYS A 167 -19.89 -7.56 -9.48
C LYS A 167 -19.09 -6.29 -9.24
N ASP A 168 -19.55 -5.39 -8.37
CA ASP A 168 -19.00 -4.05 -8.14
C ASP A 168 -18.70 -3.77 -6.66
N VAL A 169 -19.08 -4.66 -5.74
CA VAL A 169 -18.99 -4.42 -4.28
C VAL A 169 -17.97 -5.35 -3.63
N VAL A 170 -17.09 -4.77 -2.82
CA VAL A 170 -16.16 -5.48 -1.95
C VAL A 170 -16.45 -5.10 -0.50
N MET A 171 -16.69 -6.10 0.34
CA MET A 171 -16.92 -5.93 1.77
C MET A 171 -15.75 -6.49 2.58
N VAL A 172 -15.26 -5.69 3.53
CA VAL A 172 -14.23 -6.07 4.50
C VAL A 172 -14.86 -6.17 5.88
N HIS A 173 -14.77 -7.35 6.49
CA HIS A 173 -15.22 -7.61 7.85
C HIS A 173 -14.07 -7.36 8.82
N GLU A 174 -13.80 -6.10 9.14
CA GLU A 174 -12.68 -5.74 10.02
C GLU A 174 -13.00 -6.14 11.47
N PRO A 175 -12.25 -7.08 12.08
CA PRO A 175 -12.47 -7.45 13.47
C PRO A 175 -11.91 -6.35 14.37
N LYS A 176 -12.78 -5.76 15.20
CA LYS A 176 -12.40 -4.75 16.19
C LYS A 176 -12.80 -5.17 17.59
N GLN A 177 -12.20 -4.50 18.56
CA GLN A 177 -12.48 -4.68 19.96
C GLN A 177 -12.80 -3.32 20.59
N LYS A 178 -13.91 -3.25 21.31
CA LYS A 178 -14.28 -2.07 22.10
C LYS A 178 -13.42 -1.98 23.36
N VAL A 179 -13.48 -0.82 24.02
CA VAL A 179 -12.78 -0.56 25.30
C VAL A 179 -13.22 -1.54 26.40
N ASP A 180 -14.49 -1.99 26.36
CA ASP A 180 -15.05 -2.99 27.28
C ASP A 180 -14.69 -4.45 26.93
N LEU A 181 -13.70 -4.63 26.04
CA LEU A 181 -13.24 -5.92 25.50
C LEU A 181 -14.25 -6.65 24.60
N THR A 182 -15.42 -6.09 24.32
CA THR A 182 -16.41 -6.69 23.40
C THR A 182 -15.88 -6.70 21.97
N ARG A 183 -15.81 -7.88 21.36
CA ARG A 183 -15.45 -8.03 19.93
C ARG A 183 -16.64 -7.69 19.04
N PHE A 184 -16.38 -7.01 17.94
CA PHE A 184 -17.39 -6.70 16.93
C PHE A 184 -16.76 -6.65 15.53
N LEU A 185 -17.61 -6.69 14.50
CA LEU A 185 -17.19 -6.50 13.12
C LEU A 185 -17.51 -5.08 12.67
N GLU A 186 -16.51 -4.37 12.16
CA GLU A 186 -16.71 -3.16 11.39
C GLU A 186 -16.74 -3.52 9.90
N ASN A 187 -17.95 -3.51 9.32
CA ASN A 187 -18.15 -3.88 7.93
C ASN A 187 -17.94 -2.66 7.03
N GLN A 188 -16.76 -2.57 6.42
CA GLN A 188 -16.45 -1.53 5.45
C GLN A 188 -16.83 -2.01 4.04
N THR A 189 -17.53 -1.17 3.29
CA THR A 189 -17.99 -1.47 1.93
C THR A 189 -17.31 -0.54 0.93
N PHE A 190 -16.73 -1.11 -0.12
CA PHE A 190 -16.08 -0.40 -1.20
C PHE A 190 -16.75 -0.74 -2.53
N ARG A 191 -16.83 0.24 -3.44
CA ARG A 191 -17.40 0.06 -4.78
C ARG A 191 -16.36 0.30 -5.86
N PHE A 192 -16.25 -0.62 -6.81
CA PHE A 192 -15.30 -0.61 -7.91
C PHE A 192 -16.01 -0.84 -9.24
N ASP A 193 -15.29 -0.77 -10.36
CA ASP A 193 -15.90 -1.01 -11.67
C ASP A 193 -16.18 -2.50 -11.84
N TYR A 194 -15.22 -3.33 -11.39
CA TYR A 194 -15.40 -4.77 -11.28
C TYR A 194 -14.75 -5.32 -10.00
N ALA A 195 -15.42 -6.27 -9.36
CA ALA A 195 -14.97 -7.00 -8.19
C ALA A 195 -15.00 -8.51 -8.50
N PHE A 196 -13.81 -9.13 -8.51
CA PHE A 196 -13.60 -10.54 -8.78
C PHE A 196 -13.43 -11.31 -7.46
N ASP A 197 -14.26 -12.33 -7.28
CA ASP A 197 -14.20 -13.23 -6.13
C ASP A 197 -13.07 -14.26 -6.23
N ASP A 198 -12.97 -15.13 -5.22
CA ASP A 198 -11.96 -16.17 -5.13
C ASP A 198 -12.18 -17.35 -6.10
N THR A 199 -13.31 -17.38 -6.81
CA THR A 199 -13.60 -18.36 -7.87
C THR A 199 -13.17 -17.88 -9.26
N SER A 200 -12.90 -16.57 -9.40
CA SER A 200 -12.60 -15.92 -10.67
C SER A 200 -11.20 -16.28 -11.19
N ASN A 201 -11.16 -16.87 -12.39
CA ASN A 201 -9.92 -17.24 -13.07
C ASN A 201 -9.28 -16.07 -13.85
N ASN A 202 -8.05 -16.25 -14.32
CA ASN A 202 -7.31 -15.20 -15.04
C ASN A 202 -7.99 -14.78 -16.37
N GLU A 203 -8.68 -15.68 -17.06
CA GLU A 203 -9.39 -15.37 -18.32
C GLU A 203 -10.56 -14.41 -18.07
N MET A 204 -11.33 -14.65 -17.00
CA MET A 204 -12.41 -13.77 -16.58
C MET A 204 -11.88 -12.40 -16.16
N VAL A 205 -10.81 -12.36 -15.36
CA VAL A 205 -10.17 -11.08 -14.98
C VAL A 205 -9.71 -10.34 -16.23
N TYR A 206 -8.99 -11.01 -17.14
CA TYR A 206 -8.50 -10.44 -18.39
C TYR A 206 -9.63 -9.83 -19.24
N ARG A 207 -10.76 -10.56 -19.40
CA ARG A 207 -11.91 -10.13 -20.21
C ARG A 207 -12.46 -8.76 -19.83
N PHE A 208 -12.53 -8.44 -18.54
CA PHE A 208 -13.09 -7.17 -18.03
C PHE A 208 -12.02 -6.10 -17.74
N THR A 209 -10.74 -6.45 -17.79
CA THR A 209 -9.62 -5.54 -17.46
C THR A 209 -8.79 -5.17 -18.70
N ALA A 210 -7.81 -6.01 -19.04
CA ALA A 210 -6.85 -5.76 -20.11
C ALA A 210 -7.39 -6.05 -21.52
N GLY A 211 -8.38 -6.94 -21.66
CA GLY A 211 -8.96 -7.33 -22.95
C GLY A 211 -9.49 -6.15 -23.78
N PRO A 212 -10.36 -5.28 -23.20
CA PRO A 212 -10.88 -4.11 -23.90
C PRO A 212 -9.78 -3.13 -24.33
N LEU A 213 -8.68 -3.06 -23.58
CA LEU A 213 -7.55 -2.17 -23.87
C LEU A 213 -6.74 -2.59 -25.11
N VAL A 214 -6.89 -3.84 -25.57
CA VAL A 214 -6.27 -4.29 -26.82
C VAL A 214 -6.84 -3.48 -28.00
N GLU A 215 -8.13 -3.13 -28.01
CA GLU A 215 -8.67 -2.33 -29.11
C GLU A 215 -8.06 -0.92 -29.16
N THR A 216 -7.85 -0.30 -28.01
CA THR A 216 -7.23 1.03 -27.87
C THR A 216 -5.91 1.16 -28.63
N ILE A 217 -5.02 0.17 -28.54
CA ILE A 217 -3.70 0.25 -29.21
C ILE A 217 -3.80 0.08 -30.73
N PHE A 218 -4.81 -0.62 -31.23
CA PHE A 218 -5.05 -0.72 -32.67
C PHE A 218 -5.68 0.55 -33.23
N GLU A 219 -6.33 1.34 -32.39
CA GLU A 219 -6.90 2.64 -32.73
C GLU A 219 -5.89 3.79 -32.61
N GLY A 220 -4.61 3.45 -32.39
CA GLY A 220 -3.52 4.42 -32.32
C GLY A 220 -3.31 5.00 -30.92
N GLY A 221 -3.90 4.38 -29.90
CA GLY A 221 -3.82 4.84 -28.52
C GLY A 221 -2.73 4.17 -27.70
N MET A 222 -2.60 4.64 -26.46
CA MET A 222 -1.77 4.03 -25.43
C MET A 222 -2.64 3.35 -24.38
N ALA A 223 -2.31 2.11 -24.05
CA ALA A 223 -3.00 1.35 -23.02
C ALA A 223 -2.04 0.98 -21.91
N THR A 224 -2.50 1.06 -20.66
CA THR A 224 -1.73 0.55 -19.52
C THR A 224 -2.61 -0.28 -18.60
N CYS A 225 -2.14 -1.45 -18.21
CA CYS A 225 -2.79 -2.26 -17.18
C CYS A 225 -1.75 -2.60 -16.11
N PHE A 226 -2.02 -2.26 -14.84
CA PHE A 226 -1.11 -2.55 -13.75
C PHE A 226 -1.78 -3.33 -12.62
N ALA A 227 -1.06 -4.31 -12.08
CA ALA A 227 -1.46 -5.04 -10.89
C ALA A 227 -0.85 -4.39 -9.64
N TYR A 228 -1.68 -4.09 -8.65
CA TYR A 228 -1.31 -3.44 -7.39
C TYR A 228 -1.79 -4.27 -6.19
N GLY A 229 -1.10 -4.18 -5.05
CA GLY A 229 -1.46 -4.89 -3.82
C GLY A 229 -0.26 -5.46 -3.07
N GLN A 230 -0.49 -6.08 -1.92
CA GLN A 230 0.59 -6.55 -1.03
C GLN A 230 1.37 -7.72 -1.64
N THR A 231 2.57 -7.99 -1.14
CA THR A 231 3.24 -9.26 -1.45
C THR A 231 2.35 -10.46 -1.08
N GLY A 232 2.25 -11.42 -2.01
CA GLY A 232 1.40 -12.61 -1.85
C GLY A 232 -0.09 -12.41 -2.14
N SER A 233 -0.55 -11.22 -2.55
CA SER A 233 -1.96 -10.99 -2.91
C SER A 233 -2.38 -11.60 -4.25
N GLY A 234 -1.44 -11.92 -5.14
CA GLY A 234 -1.71 -12.53 -6.45
C GLY A 234 -1.39 -11.66 -7.68
N LYS A 235 -0.63 -10.57 -7.55
CA LYS A 235 -0.20 -9.72 -8.68
C LYS A 235 0.50 -10.52 -9.79
N THR A 236 1.62 -11.15 -9.49
CA THR A 236 2.40 -11.95 -10.45
C THR A 236 1.64 -13.17 -10.96
N HIS A 237 0.76 -13.77 -10.16
CA HIS A 237 -0.14 -14.84 -10.62
C HIS A 237 -1.11 -14.33 -11.69
N THR A 238 -1.64 -13.12 -11.51
CA THR A 238 -2.55 -12.49 -12.45
C THR A 238 -1.83 -12.11 -13.74
N MET A 239 -0.67 -11.45 -13.63
CA MET A 239 0.07 -10.93 -14.78
C MET A 239 0.83 -12.02 -15.53
N GLY A 240 1.61 -12.82 -14.80
CA GLY A 240 2.52 -13.82 -15.34
C GLY A 240 1.99 -15.26 -15.35
N GLY A 241 0.83 -15.55 -14.76
CA GLY A 241 0.19 -16.88 -14.84
C GLY A 241 0.44 -17.81 -13.64
N ASP A 242 -0.12 -19.02 -13.73
CA ASP A 242 -0.20 -19.99 -12.62
C ASP A 242 1.17 -20.55 -12.24
N PHE A 243 1.39 -20.82 -10.95
CA PHE A 243 2.60 -21.49 -10.47
C PHE A 243 2.34 -22.96 -10.16
N SER A 244 3.07 -23.86 -10.83
CA SER A 244 3.14 -25.29 -10.51
C SER A 244 4.51 -25.63 -9.90
N GLY A 245 4.61 -25.52 -8.58
CA GLY A 245 5.90 -25.63 -7.88
C GLY A 245 6.84 -24.49 -8.28
N LYS A 246 7.96 -24.81 -8.94
CA LYS A 246 8.92 -23.81 -9.45
C LYS A 246 8.64 -23.36 -10.89
N ASN A 247 7.73 -24.03 -11.60
CA ASN A 247 7.41 -23.73 -12.98
C ASN A 247 6.20 -22.80 -13.05
N GLN A 248 6.36 -21.68 -13.76
CA GLN A 248 5.26 -20.76 -14.04
C GLN A 248 4.67 -21.07 -15.41
N ASP A 249 3.36 -21.31 -15.46
CA ASP A 249 2.60 -21.44 -16.71
C ASP A 249 2.20 -20.05 -17.20
N CYS A 250 3.10 -19.45 -17.98
CA CYS A 250 2.91 -18.11 -18.52
C CYS A 250 1.73 -18.01 -19.50
N SER A 251 1.23 -19.14 -20.05
CA SER A 251 0.15 -19.14 -21.04
C SER A 251 -1.18 -18.66 -20.47
N LYS A 252 -1.35 -18.74 -19.15
CA LYS A 252 -2.55 -18.34 -18.41
C LYS A 252 -2.46 -16.95 -17.77
N GLY A 253 -1.34 -16.25 -17.92
CA GLY A 253 -1.17 -14.89 -17.43
C GLY A 253 -1.75 -13.84 -18.38
N ILE A 254 -2.11 -12.66 -17.85
CA ILE A 254 -2.57 -11.53 -18.67
C ILE A 254 -1.56 -11.18 -19.78
N TYR A 255 -0.25 -11.33 -19.56
CA TYR A 255 0.75 -11.10 -20.60
C TYR A 255 0.51 -11.94 -21.86
N ALA A 256 0.28 -13.24 -21.70
CA ALA A 256 0.06 -14.15 -22.82
C ALA A 256 -1.33 -13.99 -23.42
N LEU A 257 -2.35 -13.74 -22.60
CA LEU A 257 -3.73 -13.52 -23.06
C LEU A 257 -3.84 -12.24 -23.90
N ALA A 258 -3.24 -11.13 -23.45
CA ALA A 258 -3.18 -9.89 -24.22
C ALA A 258 -2.42 -10.09 -25.53
N ALA A 259 -1.27 -10.75 -25.50
CA ALA A 259 -0.50 -11.05 -26.71
C ALA A 259 -1.29 -11.90 -27.71
N ARG A 260 -1.98 -12.96 -27.23
CA ARG A 260 -2.86 -13.80 -28.05
C ARG A 260 -3.89 -12.95 -28.79
N ASP A 261 -4.58 -12.08 -28.08
CA ASP A 261 -5.64 -11.25 -28.65
C ASP A 261 -5.11 -10.18 -29.59
N VAL A 262 -3.92 -9.62 -29.34
CA VAL A 262 -3.22 -8.74 -30.29
C VAL A 262 -2.99 -9.47 -31.62
N PHE A 263 -2.49 -10.71 -31.60
CA PHE A 263 -2.28 -11.48 -32.83
C PHE A 263 -3.59 -11.89 -33.52
N LEU A 264 -4.68 -12.08 -32.76
CA LEU A 264 -6.00 -12.32 -33.34
C LEU A 264 -6.58 -11.04 -33.98
N MET A 265 -6.38 -9.88 -33.34
CA MET A 265 -6.81 -8.56 -33.83
C MET A 265 -6.11 -8.17 -35.12
N LEU A 266 -4.81 -8.47 -35.28
CA LEU A 266 -4.07 -8.26 -36.54
C LEU A 266 -4.69 -8.96 -37.75
N LYS A 267 -5.32 -10.12 -37.53
CA LYS A 267 -5.96 -10.89 -38.59
C LYS A 267 -7.32 -10.33 -39.01
N LYS A 268 -7.94 -9.44 -38.21
CA LYS A 268 -9.22 -8.83 -38.54
C LYS A 268 -9.10 -7.93 -39.79
N PRO A 269 -10.06 -7.95 -40.73
CA PRO A 269 -10.02 -7.12 -41.93
C PRO A 269 -9.87 -5.61 -41.66
N LYS A 270 -10.47 -5.11 -40.56
CA LYS A 270 -10.35 -3.70 -40.09
C LYS A 270 -8.89 -3.28 -39.96
N TYR A 271 -8.02 -4.17 -39.47
CA TYR A 271 -6.65 -3.84 -39.10
C TYR A 271 -5.58 -4.35 -40.06
N ARG A 272 -5.88 -5.38 -40.85
CA ARG A 272 -4.95 -5.97 -41.84
C ARG A 272 -4.42 -4.94 -42.85
N LYS A 273 -5.20 -3.89 -43.16
CA LYS A 273 -4.83 -2.80 -44.07
C LYS A 273 -3.70 -1.89 -43.55
N PHE A 274 -3.42 -1.91 -42.24
CA PHE A 274 -2.42 -1.04 -41.64
C PHE A 274 -1.00 -1.61 -41.68
N ASP A 275 -0.84 -2.90 -42.02
CA ASP A 275 0.44 -3.61 -42.08
C ASP A 275 1.28 -3.40 -40.80
N LEU A 276 0.65 -3.65 -39.65
CA LEU A 276 1.25 -3.42 -38.34
C LEU A 276 2.24 -4.54 -37.98
N GLN A 277 3.41 -4.13 -37.53
CA GLN A 277 4.45 -5.00 -36.97
C GLN A 277 4.37 -4.99 -35.44
N VAL A 278 4.54 -6.16 -34.83
CA VAL A 278 4.48 -6.32 -33.36
C VAL A 278 5.88 -6.44 -32.79
N TYR A 279 6.16 -5.60 -31.81
CA TYR A 279 7.37 -5.64 -31.01
C TYR A 279 7.02 -5.87 -29.54
N ALA A 280 7.95 -6.46 -28.81
CA ALA A 280 7.83 -6.61 -27.38
C ALA A 280 9.11 -6.18 -26.67
N THR A 281 8.92 -5.56 -25.50
CA THR A 281 9.99 -5.22 -24.56
C THR A 281 9.65 -5.80 -23.20
N PHE A 282 10.69 -6.12 -22.42
CA PHE A 282 10.48 -6.53 -21.04
C PHE A 282 11.64 -6.02 -20.19
N PHE A 283 11.33 -5.21 -19.19
CA PHE A 283 12.33 -4.66 -18.27
C PHE A 283 11.79 -4.62 -16.84
N GLU A 284 12.71 -4.57 -15.88
CA GLU A 284 12.38 -4.38 -14.46
C GLU A 284 12.93 -3.05 -13.96
N ILE A 285 12.17 -2.39 -13.09
CA ILE A 285 12.62 -1.24 -12.31
C ILE A 285 12.88 -1.73 -10.90
N TYR A 286 14.14 -1.68 -10.49
CA TYR A 286 14.60 -2.20 -9.20
C TYR A 286 15.56 -1.21 -8.56
N SER A 287 15.26 -0.81 -7.32
CA SER A 287 16.05 0.17 -6.55
C SER A 287 16.35 1.45 -7.33
N GLY A 288 15.34 2.01 -8.02
CA GLY A 288 15.48 3.23 -8.82
C GLY A 288 16.21 3.08 -10.16
N LYS A 289 16.69 1.87 -10.50
CA LYS A 289 17.44 1.57 -11.73
C LYS A 289 16.59 0.71 -12.67
N VAL A 290 16.81 0.81 -13.97
CA VAL A 290 16.06 0.05 -15.00
C VAL A 290 16.96 -1.02 -15.61
N PHE A 291 16.47 -2.24 -15.75
CA PHE A 291 17.21 -3.38 -16.29
C PHE A 291 16.43 -4.13 -17.37
N ASP A 292 17.06 -4.37 -18.52
CA ASP A 292 16.46 -5.09 -19.64
C ASP A 292 16.42 -6.61 -19.38
N LEU A 293 15.23 -7.19 -19.21
CA LEU A 293 15.05 -8.62 -18.96
C LEU A 293 15.26 -9.46 -20.23
N LEU A 294 15.13 -8.88 -21.43
CA LEU A 294 15.39 -9.54 -22.71
C LEU A 294 16.87 -9.47 -23.13
N ASN A 295 17.68 -8.68 -22.41
CA ASN A 295 19.09 -8.49 -22.68
C ASN A 295 19.97 -8.75 -21.43
N GLY A 296 19.68 -9.84 -20.71
CA GLY A 296 20.55 -10.32 -19.63
C GLY A 296 20.67 -9.37 -18.44
N LYS A 297 19.60 -8.61 -18.13
CA LYS A 297 19.56 -7.58 -17.08
C LYS A 297 20.56 -6.44 -17.28
N MET A 298 20.77 -6.03 -18.53
CA MET A 298 21.57 -4.84 -18.84
C MET A 298 20.94 -3.58 -18.23
N LYS A 299 21.73 -2.79 -17.48
CA LYS A 299 21.29 -1.51 -16.91
C LYS A 299 20.99 -0.51 -18.03
N LEU A 300 19.83 0.11 -18.00
CA LEU A 300 19.35 1.08 -18.99
C LEU A 300 19.24 2.48 -18.39
N LYS A 301 19.32 3.50 -19.25
CA LYS A 301 19.15 4.91 -18.85
C LYS A 301 17.76 5.39 -19.28
N VAL A 302 17.05 6.06 -18.38
CA VAL A 302 15.75 6.70 -18.67
C VAL A 302 15.99 8.19 -18.85
N LEU A 303 15.77 8.69 -20.07
CA LEU A 303 15.97 10.09 -20.45
C LEU A 303 14.65 10.68 -20.96
N GLU A 304 14.51 11.99 -20.85
CA GLU A 304 13.36 12.74 -21.38
C GLU A 304 13.88 13.63 -22.52
N ASP A 305 13.17 13.64 -23.64
CA ASP A 305 13.55 14.48 -24.79
C ASP A 305 12.97 15.91 -24.70
N GLY A 306 13.33 16.77 -25.66
CA GLY A 306 12.82 18.15 -25.72
C GLY A 306 11.31 18.29 -25.94
N LYS A 307 10.61 17.19 -26.23
CA LYS A 307 9.14 17.11 -26.35
C LYS A 307 8.50 16.49 -25.11
N GLN A 308 9.26 16.33 -24.02
CA GLN A 308 8.85 15.69 -22.78
C GLN A 308 8.45 14.21 -22.93
N GLN A 309 8.92 13.52 -23.99
CA GLN A 309 8.72 12.08 -24.13
C GLN A 309 9.82 11.32 -23.41
N VAL A 310 9.42 10.35 -22.60
CA VAL A 310 10.36 9.53 -21.82
C VAL A 310 10.81 8.34 -22.65
N ASN A 311 12.12 8.25 -22.88
CA ASN A 311 12.77 7.22 -23.66
C ASN A 311 13.70 6.38 -22.77
N VAL A 312 13.54 5.05 -22.83
CA VAL A 312 14.45 4.10 -22.17
C VAL A 312 15.56 3.74 -23.17
N VAL A 313 16.70 4.40 -23.05
CA VAL A 313 17.82 4.27 -23.99
C VAL A 313 18.47 2.91 -23.85
N GLY A 314 18.63 2.23 -24.98
CA GLY A 314 19.23 0.89 -25.06
C GLY A 314 18.25 -0.26 -24.80
N LEU A 315 16.96 0.01 -24.62
CA LEU A 315 15.94 -1.04 -24.45
C LEU A 315 15.80 -1.86 -25.73
N ARG A 316 15.94 -3.18 -25.63
CA ARG A 316 15.83 -4.08 -26.77
C ARG A 316 14.36 -4.31 -27.13
N GLU A 317 13.95 -3.78 -28.28
CA GLU A 317 12.69 -4.15 -28.94
C GLU A 317 12.88 -5.43 -29.76
N LYS A 318 12.20 -6.51 -29.38
CA LYS A 318 12.22 -7.77 -30.15
C LYS A 318 10.97 -7.87 -31.01
N GLU A 319 11.13 -8.00 -32.32
CA GLU A 319 10.02 -8.30 -33.22
C GLU A 319 9.43 -9.67 -32.88
N VAL A 320 8.12 -9.74 -32.68
CA VAL A 320 7.42 -10.97 -32.30
C VAL A 320 6.48 -11.37 -33.42
N LYS A 321 6.76 -12.53 -34.04
CA LYS A 321 5.92 -13.09 -35.12
C LYS A 321 4.93 -14.14 -34.62
N LEU A 322 5.17 -14.72 -33.44
CA LEU A 322 4.40 -15.82 -32.88
C LEU A 322 4.29 -15.68 -31.35
N ILE A 323 3.13 -16.06 -30.80
CA ILE A 323 2.81 -16.02 -29.36
C ILE A 323 3.88 -16.74 -28.51
N ASN A 324 4.42 -17.85 -28.99
CA ASN A 324 5.37 -18.70 -28.26
C ASN A 324 6.73 -18.02 -27.97
N MET A 325 7.09 -16.95 -28.71
CA MET A 325 8.33 -16.19 -28.44
C MET A 325 8.20 -15.28 -27.21
N LEU A 326 6.99 -14.97 -26.78
CA LEU A 326 6.73 -14.15 -25.60
C LEU A 326 6.78 -14.98 -24.31
N THR A 327 6.38 -16.24 -24.38
CA THR A 327 6.35 -17.17 -23.24
C THR A 327 7.72 -17.75 -22.86
N SER A 328 8.75 -17.56 -23.69
CA SER A 328 10.12 -18.05 -23.41
C SER A 328 10.91 -17.16 -22.44
N GLY A 329 10.42 -15.95 -22.16
CA GLY A 329 10.96 -15.09 -21.12
C GLY A 329 10.63 -15.70 -19.77
N LYS A 330 11.44 -16.65 -19.31
CA LYS A 330 11.38 -17.15 -17.93
C LYS A 330 11.61 -15.94 -17.02
N THR A 331 10.54 -15.34 -16.52
CA THR A 331 10.57 -14.62 -15.25
C THR A 331 11.12 -15.63 -14.27
N SER A 332 12.40 -15.50 -13.93
CA SER A 332 12.95 -16.26 -12.82
C SER A 332 12.06 -15.92 -11.64
N ALA A 333 11.28 -16.91 -11.21
CA ALA A 333 10.42 -16.89 -10.03
C ALA A 333 11.31 -16.81 -8.77
N ASN A 334 12.17 -15.80 -8.73
CA ASN A 334 13.04 -15.50 -7.62
C ASN A 334 12.20 -14.71 -6.61
N ALA A 335 12.57 -14.85 -5.33
CA ALA A 335 12.06 -14.07 -4.22
C ALA A 335 12.20 -12.53 -4.40
N HIS A 336 12.75 -12.06 -5.53
CA HIS A 336 12.93 -10.66 -5.91
C HIS A 336 11.71 -10.02 -6.60
N SER A 337 10.74 -10.80 -7.12
CA SER A 337 9.59 -10.25 -7.86
C SER A 337 8.66 -9.39 -7.00
N SER A 338 8.70 -9.53 -5.67
CA SER A 338 7.99 -8.64 -4.76
C SER A 338 8.65 -7.27 -4.62
N ARG A 339 9.90 -7.13 -5.08
CA ARG A 339 10.77 -5.98 -4.79
C ARG A 339 11.20 -5.18 -6.02
N SER A 340 10.75 -5.60 -7.21
CA SER A 340 10.95 -4.86 -8.46
C SER A 340 9.60 -4.69 -9.17
N HIS A 341 9.48 -3.63 -9.96
CA HIS A 341 8.34 -3.43 -10.85
C HIS A 341 8.67 -4.00 -12.22
N ALA A 342 7.92 -4.98 -12.70
CA ALA A 342 8.13 -5.57 -14.02
C ALA A 342 7.21 -4.90 -15.05
N VAL A 343 7.78 -4.44 -16.17
CA VAL A 343 7.04 -3.75 -17.24
C VAL A 343 7.22 -4.52 -18.54
N PHE A 344 6.16 -5.19 -18.97
CA PHE A 344 6.10 -5.87 -20.26
C PHE A 344 5.30 -5.00 -21.23
N GLN A 345 5.89 -4.66 -22.38
CA GLN A 345 5.21 -3.81 -23.37
C GLN A 345 5.00 -4.55 -24.68
N ILE A 346 3.83 -4.34 -25.28
CA ILE A 346 3.52 -4.73 -26.65
C ILE A 346 3.40 -3.45 -27.46
N ILE A 347 4.22 -3.32 -28.50
CA ILE A 347 4.31 -2.12 -29.33
C ILE A 347 3.89 -2.47 -30.74
N LEU A 348 2.93 -1.74 -31.28
CA LEU A 348 2.52 -1.82 -32.67
C LEU A 348 3.24 -0.71 -33.44
N ARG A 349 3.95 -1.07 -34.51
CA ARG A 349 4.60 -0.12 -35.41
C ARG A 349 4.01 -0.21 -36.81
N ARG A 350 3.93 0.94 -37.47
CA ARG A 350 3.54 1.08 -38.88
C ARG A 350 4.65 1.85 -39.60
N ASN A 351 5.31 1.22 -40.57
CA ASN A 351 6.45 1.82 -41.28
C ASN A 351 7.47 2.41 -40.29
N GLU A 352 7.88 1.60 -39.31
CA GLU A 352 8.79 1.95 -38.21
C GLU A 352 8.28 3.02 -37.21
N LYS A 353 7.18 3.72 -37.49
CA LYS A 353 6.57 4.67 -36.56
C LYS A 353 5.71 3.95 -35.52
N MET A 354 5.75 4.39 -34.27
CA MET A 354 4.87 3.87 -33.21
C MET A 354 3.42 4.18 -33.57
N HIS A 355 2.61 3.13 -33.66
CA HIS A 355 1.16 3.21 -33.87
C HIS A 355 0.43 3.14 -32.53
N GLY A 356 0.76 2.16 -31.68
CA GLY A 356 0.16 2.01 -30.36
C GLY A 356 1.06 1.26 -29.40
N LYS A 357 0.85 1.44 -28.09
CA LYS A 357 1.69 0.87 -27.03
C LYS A 357 0.80 0.34 -25.90
N PHE A 358 0.92 -0.94 -25.58
CA PHE A 358 0.26 -1.55 -24.42
C PHE A 358 1.31 -1.89 -23.36
N SER A 359 1.27 -1.23 -22.21
CA SER A 359 2.13 -1.53 -21.07
C SER A 359 1.38 -2.38 -20.04
N LEU A 360 1.89 -3.57 -19.75
CA LEU A 360 1.38 -4.50 -18.74
C LEU A 360 2.38 -4.53 -17.59
N VAL A 361 1.97 -4.05 -16.41
CA VAL A 361 2.87 -3.78 -15.28
C VAL A 361 2.53 -4.67 -14.09
N ASP A 362 3.52 -5.40 -13.56
CA ASP A 362 3.45 -6.08 -12.27
C ASP A 362 4.22 -5.24 -11.25
N LEU A 363 3.49 -4.53 -10.38
CA LEU A 363 4.12 -3.67 -9.38
C LEU A 363 4.69 -4.49 -8.22
N ALA A 364 5.71 -3.94 -7.57
CA ALA A 364 6.21 -4.44 -6.30
C ALA A 364 5.12 -4.41 -5.20
N GLY A 365 5.34 -5.15 -4.12
CA GLY A 365 4.43 -5.17 -2.97
C GLY A 365 4.30 -3.81 -2.28
N ASN A 366 3.09 -3.47 -1.82
CA ASN A 366 2.82 -2.22 -1.09
C ASN A 366 2.86 -2.38 0.44
N GLU A 367 3.53 -3.41 0.96
CA GLU A 367 3.76 -3.58 2.40
C GLU A 367 4.48 -2.37 3.04
N ARG A 368 4.20 -2.12 4.33
CA ARG A 368 4.70 -0.93 5.03
C ARG A 368 6.17 -1.14 5.39
N GLY A 369 6.95 -0.05 5.38
CA GLY A 369 8.36 -0.10 5.83
C GLY A 369 8.55 -0.64 7.25
N ALA A 370 7.51 -0.54 8.10
CA ALA A 370 7.47 -1.14 9.44
C ALA A 370 7.64 -2.68 9.40
N ASP A 371 7.07 -3.35 8.41
CA ASP A 371 7.11 -4.81 8.22
C ASP A 371 8.54 -5.28 7.87
N THR A 372 9.33 -4.39 7.26
CA THR A 372 10.72 -4.62 6.85
C THR A 372 11.76 -3.99 7.77
N SER A 373 11.34 -3.34 8.86
CA SER A 373 12.24 -2.55 9.71
C SER A 373 13.36 -3.37 10.36
N SER A 374 13.10 -4.65 10.68
CA SER A 374 14.06 -5.60 11.23
C SER A 374 14.92 -6.32 10.17
N ALA A 375 14.70 -6.04 8.88
CA ALA A 375 15.44 -6.66 7.79
C ALA A 375 16.84 -6.04 7.63
N ASP A 376 17.67 -6.70 6.84
CA ASP A 376 18.99 -6.23 6.45
C ASP A 376 18.92 -4.90 5.67
N ARG A 377 20.03 -4.17 5.64
CA ARG A 377 20.12 -2.84 5.04
C ARG A 377 19.62 -2.82 3.60
N GLN A 378 20.01 -3.81 2.79
CA GLN A 378 19.62 -3.89 1.39
C GLN A 378 18.09 -4.01 1.25
N THR A 379 17.45 -4.89 2.02
CA THR A 379 15.98 -5.02 2.03
C THR A 379 15.28 -3.73 2.46
N ARG A 380 15.85 -2.96 3.40
CA ARG A 380 15.27 -1.65 3.80
C ARG A 380 15.39 -0.60 2.70
N LEU A 381 16.53 -0.53 2.00
CA LEU A 381 16.72 0.36 0.85
C LEU A 381 15.74 0.03 -0.27
N GLU A 382 15.55 -1.25 -0.57
CA GLU A 382 14.55 -1.72 -1.55
C GLU A 382 13.13 -1.33 -1.14
N GLY A 383 12.74 -1.58 0.11
CA GLY A 383 11.43 -1.20 0.64
C GLY A 383 11.19 0.31 0.57
N ALA A 384 12.23 1.11 0.79
CA ALA A 384 12.14 2.57 0.70
C ALA A 384 11.87 3.04 -0.75
N GLU A 385 12.59 2.50 -1.73
CA GLU A 385 12.39 2.84 -3.15
C GLU A 385 11.07 2.33 -3.72
N ILE A 386 10.58 1.17 -3.26
CA ILE A 386 9.24 0.67 -3.61
C ILE A 386 8.17 1.64 -3.11
N ASN A 387 8.23 2.04 -1.84
CA ASN A 387 7.25 2.98 -1.28
C ASN A 387 7.31 4.35 -1.97
N LYS A 388 8.51 4.86 -2.27
CA LYS A 388 8.70 6.10 -3.03
C LYS A 388 8.04 6.05 -4.41
N SER A 389 8.25 4.96 -5.16
CA SER A 389 7.66 4.80 -6.49
C SER A 389 6.14 4.63 -6.47
N LEU A 390 5.60 3.92 -5.48
CA LEU A 390 4.14 3.78 -5.31
C LEU A 390 3.48 5.09 -4.82
N LEU A 391 4.16 5.86 -3.96
CA LEU A 391 3.71 7.19 -3.54
C LEU A 391 3.71 8.16 -4.71
N ALA A 392 4.78 8.20 -5.51
CA ALA A 392 4.84 9.00 -6.73
C ALA A 392 3.68 8.66 -7.67
N LEU A 393 3.36 7.37 -7.83
CA LEU A 393 2.21 6.93 -8.63
C LEU A 393 0.88 7.41 -8.05
N LYS A 394 0.69 7.34 -6.72
CA LYS A 394 -0.49 7.87 -6.00
C LYS A 394 -0.72 9.33 -6.36
N GLU A 395 0.33 10.12 -6.23
CA GLU A 395 0.26 11.57 -6.38
C GLU A 395 0.16 11.98 -7.85
N CYS A 396 0.76 11.23 -8.79
CA CYS A 396 0.52 11.44 -10.21
C CYS A 396 -0.96 11.23 -10.57
N ILE A 397 -1.58 10.14 -10.09
CA ILE A 397 -3.00 9.89 -10.31
C ILE A 397 -3.86 10.98 -9.66
N ARG A 398 -3.50 11.42 -8.45
CA ARG A 398 -4.20 12.51 -7.75
C ARG A 398 -4.10 13.85 -8.47
N ALA A 399 -2.92 14.21 -8.97
CA ALA A 399 -2.69 15.45 -9.71
C ALA A 399 -3.50 15.46 -11.02
N LEU A 400 -3.56 14.32 -11.73
CA LEU A 400 -4.38 14.15 -12.93
C LEU A 400 -5.87 14.30 -12.63
N GLY A 401 -6.38 13.67 -11.57
CA GLY A 401 -7.78 13.77 -11.19
C GLY A 401 -8.22 15.18 -10.79
N ARG A 402 -7.30 15.97 -10.22
CA ARG A 402 -7.54 17.37 -9.84
C ARG A 402 -7.23 18.38 -10.96
N ASN A 403 -6.87 17.92 -12.16
CA ASN A 403 -6.40 18.76 -13.27
C ASN A 403 -5.32 19.78 -12.83
N GLN A 404 -4.38 19.36 -11.97
CA GLN A 404 -3.27 20.21 -11.57
C GLN A 404 -2.36 20.49 -12.77
N ALA A 405 -1.88 21.74 -12.90
CA ALA A 405 -1.01 22.15 -14.01
C ALA A 405 0.33 21.40 -14.00
N HIS A 406 0.84 21.04 -12.82
CA HIS A 406 2.04 20.24 -12.66
C HIS A 406 1.71 18.87 -12.06
N CYS A 407 2.16 17.81 -12.72
CA CYS A 407 2.05 16.43 -12.23
C CYS A 407 3.46 15.86 -12.01
N PRO A 408 3.79 15.32 -10.82
CA PRO A 408 5.16 14.98 -10.41
C PRO A 408 5.65 13.66 -11.03
N PHE A 409 5.58 13.53 -12.35
CA PHE A 409 6.00 12.31 -13.06
C PHE A 409 7.50 12.03 -12.88
N ARG A 410 8.32 13.04 -12.55
CA ARG A 410 9.76 12.89 -12.36
C ARG A 410 10.15 12.31 -11.01
N ALA A 411 9.23 12.24 -10.04
CA ALA A 411 9.50 11.75 -8.69
C ALA A 411 10.00 10.29 -8.61
N SER A 412 9.67 9.45 -9.61
CA SER A 412 10.16 8.07 -9.67
C SER A 412 10.40 7.60 -11.10
N LYS A 413 11.27 6.60 -11.30
CA LYS A 413 11.46 5.99 -12.63
C LYS A 413 10.20 5.29 -13.14
N LEU A 414 9.38 4.74 -12.24
CA LEU A 414 8.11 4.13 -12.60
C LEU A 414 7.16 5.16 -13.22
N THR A 415 6.96 6.30 -12.56
CA THR A 415 6.08 7.37 -13.06
C THR A 415 6.63 8.05 -14.31
N GLN A 416 7.96 8.17 -14.45
CA GLN A 416 8.59 8.65 -15.68
C GLN A 416 8.24 7.73 -16.86
N VAL A 417 8.44 6.43 -16.71
CA VAL A 417 8.16 5.43 -17.76
C VAL A 417 6.67 5.37 -18.11
N LEU A 418 5.79 5.56 -17.13
CA LEU A 418 4.34 5.50 -17.33
C LEU A 418 3.72 6.84 -17.76
N ARG A 419 4.49 7.93 -17.84
CA ARG A 419 4.01 9.29 -18.14
C ARG A 419 3.07 9.34 -19.36
N ASP A 420 3.50 8.79 -20.48
CA ASP A 420 2.73 8.83 -21.74
C ASP A 420 1.37 8.11 -21.60
N SER A 421 1.28 7.13 -20.71
CA SER A 421 0.08 6.32 -20.50
C SER A 421 -1.02 7.06 -19.76
N PHE A 422 -0.68 8.14 -19.08
CA PHE A 422 -1.61 8.92 -18.26
C PHE A 422 -1.97 10.27 -18.91
N ILE A 423 -1.02 10.92 -19.58
CA ILE A 423 -1.23 12.25 -20.18
C ILE A 423 -1.83 12.18 -21.59
N GLY A 424 -1.60 11.08 -22.33
CA GLY A 424 -2.04 10.99 -23.73
C GLY A 424 -3.55 11.19 -23.92
N GLU A 425 -3.95 11.96 -24.92
CA GLU A 425 -5.38 12.21 -25.25
C GLU A 425 -6.13 10.90 -25.55
N ASN A 426 -5.48 9.99 -26.29
CA ASN A 426 -5.99 8.65 -26.59
C ASN A 426 -5.31 7.60 -25.67
N SER A 427 -5.38 7.82 -24.35
CA SER A 427 -4.84 6.89 -23.35
C SER A 427 -5.93 6.26 -22.49
N ARG A 428 -5.81 4.95 -22.27
CA ARG A 428 -6.69 4.21 -21.36
C ARG A 428 -5.89 3.39 -20.37
N THR A 429 -6.33 3.38 -19.12
CA THR A 429 -5.61 2.72 -18.03
C THR A 429 -6.54 1.79 -17.25
N CYS A 430 -6.03 0.63 -16.84
CA CYS A 430 -6.72 -0.28 -15.93
C CYS A 430 -5.83 -0.59 -14.72
N MET A 431 -6.40 -0.48 -13.53
CA MET A 431 -5.80 -0.88 -12.27
C MET A 431 -6.46 -2.17 -11.77
N ILE A 432 -5.66 -3.20 -11.50
CA ILE A 432 -6.11 -4.44 -10.86
C ILE A 432 -5.55 -4.48 -9.44
N ALA A 433 -6.36 -4.09 -8.46
CA ALA A 433 -6.03 -4.20 -7.05
C ALA A 433 -6.26 -5.64 -6.56
N THR A 434 -5.18 -6.33 -6.21
CA THR A 434 -5.19 -7.70 -5.70
C THR A 434 -5.17 -7.71 -4.18
N ILE A 435 -6.03 -8.52 -3.55
CA ILE A 435 -6.19 -8.55 -2.09
C ILE A 435 -6.12 -9.96 -1.54
N SER A 436 -5.57 -10.09 -0.32
CA SER A 436 -5.52 -11.33 0.44
C SER A 436 -6.76 -11.43 1.34
N PRO A 437 -7.43 -12.60 1.40
CA PRO A 437 -8.66 -12.75 2.19
C PRO A 437 -8.44 -12.93 3.70
N GLY A 438 -7.22 -13.29 4.11
CA GLY A 438 -6.92 -13.64 5.50
C GLY A 438 -7.03 -12.47 6.47
N MET A 439 -7.53 -12.75 7.68
CA MET A 439 -7.66 -11.78 8.77
C MET A 439 -6.32 -11.16 9.15
N THR A 440 -5.23 -11.94 9.08
CA THR A 440 -3.86 -11.47 9.32
C THR A 440 -3.42 -10.38 8.35
N CYS A 441 -4.01 -10.34 7.15
CA CYS A 441 -3.70 -9.37 6.08
C CYS A 441 -4.75 -8.24 5.98
N CYS A 442 -5.65 -8.11 6.98
CA CYS A 442 -6.78 -7.18 6.91
C CYS A 442 -6.33 -5.72 6.76
N GLU A 443 -5.29 -5.29 7.50
CA GLU A 443 -4.75 -3.93 7.41
C GLU A 443 -4.19 -3.63 6.00
N ASN A 444 -3.34 -4.52 5.46
CA ASN A 444 -2.78 -4.37 4.12
C ASN A 444 -3.87 -4.37 3.03
N THR A 445 -4.92 -5.15 3.23
CA THR A 445 -6.09 -5.19 2.35
C THR A 445 -6.86 -3.87 2.38
N LEU A 446 -7.13 -3.32 3.56
CA LEU A 446 -7.76 -2.00 3.70
C LEU A 446 -6.93 -0.89 3.06
N ASN A 447 -5.61 -0.89 3.24
CA ASN A 447 -4.72 0.08 2.59
C ASN A 447 -4.79 -0.02 1.06
N THR A 448 -4.81 -1.24 0.52
CA THR A 448 -4.93 -1.49 -0.92
C THR A 448 -6.28 -1.01 -1.47
N LEU A 449 -7.38 -1.29 -0.76
CA LEU A 449 -8.74 -0.90 -1.15
C LEU A 449 -8.96 0.60 -1.06
N ARG A 450 -8.46 1.26 -0.01
CA ARG A 450 -8.52 2.72 0.14
C ARG A 450 -7.76 3.42 -0.97
N TYR A 451 -6.59 2.91 -1.32
CA TYR A 451 -5.81 3.42 -2.45
C TYR A 451 -6.59 3.31 -3.76
N ALA A 452 -7.11 2.10 -4.07
CA ALA A 452 -7.90 1.88 -5.27
C ALA A 452 -9.16 2.76 -5.31
N ASN A 453 -9.84 2.92 -4.18
CA ASN A 453 -11.04 3.76 -4.08
C ASN A 453 -10.71 5.22 -4.40
N ARG A 454 -9.58 5.72 -3.91
CA ARG A 454 -9.12 7.09 -4.20
C ARG A 454 -8.75 7.29 -5.66
N VAL A 455 -8.18 6.27 -6.32
CA VAL A 455 -7.97 6.28 -7.79
C VAL A 455 -9.30 6.37 -8.54
N LYS A 456 -10.34 5.68 -8.06
CA LYS A 456 -11.68 5.68 -8.67
C LYS A 456 -12.43 7.00 -8.47
N GLU A 457 -12.45 7.54 -7.26
CA GLU A 457 -13.16 8.80 -6.92
C GLU A 457 -12.73 9.98 -7.80
N LEU A 458 -11.44 10.03 -8.14
CA LEU A 458 -10.85 11.07 -9.00
C LEU A 458 -11.40 11.09 -10.44
N ILE A 459 -12.12 10.05 -10.87
CA ILE A 459 -12.69 9.93 -12.22
C ILE A 459 -14.11 10.50 -12.29
N VAL A 460 -14.84 10.48 -11.15
CA VAL A 460 -16.26 10.84 -11.08
C VAL A 460 -16.48 12.35 -11.23
N ASP A 461 -15.49 13.17 -10.85
CA ASP A 461 -15.62 14.64 -10.83
C ASP A 461 -15.41 15.34 -12.19
N SER A 462 -15.04 14.62 -13.25
CA SER A 462 -14.71 15.28 -14.53
C SER A 462 -15.93 15.64 -15.40
N ASN A 463 -17.07 14.94 -15.25
CA ASN A 463 -18.19 15.06 -16.19
C ASN A 463 -19.59 15.20 -15.55
N GLN A 464 -19.75 15.19 -14.22
CA GLN A 464 -21.08 15.16 -13.56
C GLN A 464 -21.47 16.41 -12.76
N VAL A 465 -20.65 17.47 -12.69
CA VAL A 465 -20.99 18.70 -11.93
C VAL A 465 -21.69 19.78 -12.78
N ILE A 466 -22.02 19.50 -14.04
CA ILE A 466 -22.86 20.40 -14.86
C ILE A 466 -24.28 19.83 -14.97
N GLU A 467 -24.93 19.57 -13.84
CA GLU A 467 -26.38 19.78 -13.69
C GLU A 467 -26.76 19.59 -12.21
N GLU A 468 -27.52 20.55 -11.70
CA GLU A 468 -28.19 20.54 -10.38
C GLU A 468 -27.34 20.88 -9.14
N GLY A 469 -27.04 22.18 -9.01
CA GLY A 469 -27.39 22.99 -7.84
C GLY A 469 -27.23 22.44 -6.42
N ARG A 470 -26.22 23.01 -5.72
CA ARG A 470 -26.01 23.12 -4.26
C ARG A 470 -25.34 21.91 -3.57
N ILE A 471 -24.07 22.10 -3.23
CA ILE A 471 -23.55 22.07 -1.84
C ILE A 471 -22.33 23.01 -1.79
N HIS A 472 -22.36 23.98 -0.87
CA HIS A 472 -21.22 24.83 -0.53
C HIS A 472 -20.21 24.01 0.28
N ILE A 473 -18.96 23.92 -0.20
CA ILE A 473 -17.81 23.70 0.67
C ILE A 473 -16.85 24.86 0.41
N HIS A 474 -16.52 25.58 1.48
CA HIS A 474 -15.67 26.76 1.52
C HIS A 474 -14.33 26.52 0.79
N ALA A 475 -14.11 27.24 -0.31
CA ALA A 475 -12.78 27.49 -0.83
C ALA A 475 -12.07 28.46 0.14
N VAL A 476 -11.03 27.98 0.82
CA VAL A 476 -10.07 28.85 1.50
C VAL A 476 -9.01 29.24 0.47
N ASN A 477 -9.19 30.43 -0.11
CA ASN A 477 -8.14 31.16 -0.79
C ASN A 477 -7.19 31.72 0.28
N HIS A 478 -5.92 31.34 0.24
CA HIS A 478 -4.79 32.21 0.62
C HIS A 478 -3.46 31.47 0.38
N LEU A 479 -2.76 31.82 -0.70
CA LEU A 479 -1.32 32.16 -0.69
C LEU A 479 -0.86 32.59 -2.10
N GLU A 480 -0.96 33.87 -2.40
CA GLU A 480 -0.11 34.54 -3.40
C GLU A 480 0.96 35.31 -2.62
N HIS A 481 2.15 34.73 -2.53
CA HIS A 481 3.45 35.40 -2.45
C HIS A 481 4.46 34.39 -1.91
N LEU A 482 5.37 33.95 -2.78
CA LEU A 482 6.74 33.50 -2.53
C LEU A 482 7.17 32.83 -3.85
N ASP A 483 7.78 33.57 -4.78
CA ASP A 483 8.20 33.01 -6.07
C ASP A 483 9.60 33.47 -6.53
N GLU A 484 10.49 33.85 -5.60
CA GLU A 484 11.83 34.36 -5.97
C GLU A 484 13.02 33.59 -5.38
N GLN A 485 12.82 32.40 -4.80
CA GLN A 485 13.93 31.65 -4.17
C GLN A 485 14.07 30.17 -4.58
N TRP A 486 13.53 29.76 -5.74
CA TRP A 486 13.55 28.36 -6.19
C TRP A 486 14.59 27.98 -7.26
N MET A 487 15.49 28.88 -7.64
CA MET A 487 16.40 28.66 -8.79
C MET A 487 17.72 27.91 -8.49
N SER A 488 17.83 27.09 -7.44
CA SER A 488 19.12 26.45 -7.13
C SER A 488 19.05 25.10 -6.40
N MET A 489 18.31 24.10 -6.91
CA MET A 489 18.56 22.66 -6.64
C MET A 489 18.01 21.76 -7.78
N SER A 490 18.46 20.50 -7.83
CA SER A 490 18.06 19.50 -8.85
C SER A 490 16.53 19.27 -8.88
N PRO A 491 15.86 19.30 -10.05
CA PRO A 491 14.40 19.22 -10.19
C PRO A 491 13.73 17.97 -9.60
N GLN A 492 14.49 16.89 -9.36
CA GLN A 492 13.98 15.66 -8.77
C GLN A 492 13.75 15.77 -7.26
N ARG A 493 14.46 16.69 -6.58
CA ARG A 493 14.33 16.92 -5.14
C ARG A 493 13.07 17.72 -4.81
N ASP A 494 12.67 18.63 -5.70
CA ASP A 494 11.48 19.47 -5.53
C ASP A 494 10.20 18.64 -5.58
N ASP A 495 10.09 17.71 -6.55
CA ASP A 495 8.95 16.78 -6.65
C ASP A 495 8.84 15.91 -5.39
N LEU A 496 9.95 15.35 -4.91
CA LEU A 496 9.92 14.48 -3.71
C LEU A 496 9.51 15.25 -2.44
N LYS A 497 9.98 16.50 -2.31
CA LYS A 497 9.60 17.37 -1.20
C LYS A 497 8.10 17.70 -1.24
N LEU A 498 7.58 18.01 -2.43
CA LEU A 498 6.15 18.26 -2.67
C LEU A 498 5.27 17.04 -2.31
N LEU A 499 5.72 15.83 -2.65
CA LEU A 499 5.01 14.59 -2.32
C LEU A 499 4.85 14.37 -0.81
N CYS A 500 5.82 14.86 -0.03
CA CYS A 500 5.87 14.68 1.43
C CYS A 500 5.06 15.75 2.16
N GLU A 501 5.16 17.01 1.73
CA GLU A 501 4.34 18.13 2.26
C GLU A 501 2.83 17.87 2.07
N GLN A 502 2.44 17.12 1.03
CA GLN A 502 1.04 16.77 0.75
C GLN A 502 0.52 15.55 1.55
N ASN A 503 1.38 14.85 2.31
CA ASN A 503 1.04 13.60 3.01
C ASN A 503 1.51 13.59 4.49
N GLU A 504 1.27 14.67 5.24
CA GLU A 504 1.65 14.81 6.66
C GLU A 504 1.11 13.69 7.58
N GLU A 505 -0.04 13.08 7.26
CA GLU A 505 -0.65 12.01 8.08
C GLU A 505 -0.02 10.61 7.87
N GLU A 506 0.63 10.35 6.73
CA GLU A 506 1.18 9.02 6.39
C GLU A 506 2.71 8.92 6.59
N VAL A 507 3.44 10.05 6.63
CA VAL A 507 4.90 10.08 6.68
C VAL A 507 5.39 10.91 7.86
N SER A 508 5.86 10.24 8.92
CA SER A 508 6.49 10.95 10.06
C SER A 508 7.75 11.71 9.60
N PRO A 509 8.05 12.92 10.12
CA PRO A 509 9.27 13.68 9.79
C PRO A 509 10.58 12.91 9.98
N GLN A 510 10.59 11.91 10.88
CA GLN A 510 11.72 11.01 11.10
C GLN A 510 11.87 9.95 9.99
N LEU A 511 10.76 9.51 9.40
CA LEU A 511 10.78 8.61 8.25
C LEU A 511 11.25 9.38 6.99
N LEU A 512 10.86 10.65 6.87
CA LEU A 512 11.26 11.54 5.79
C LEU A 512 12.79 11.74 5.72
N THR A 513 13.38 12.14 6.84
CA THR A 513 14.85 12.30 6.96
C THR A 513 15.59 10.99 6.71
N PHE A 514 14.99 9.86 7.10
CA PHE A 514 15.54 8.54 6.77
C PHE A 514 15.46 8.23 5.26
N HIS A 515 14.32 8.47 4.60
CA HIS A 515 14.17 8.26 3.15
C HIS A 515 15.08 9.17 2.31
N GLU A 516 15.27 10.42 2.73
CA GLU A 516 16.20 11.35 2.09
C GLU A 516 17.66 10.87 2.22
N ALA A 517 18.08 10.47 3.43
CA ALA A 517 19.40 9.92 3.66
C ALA A 517 19.66 8.64 2.84
N VAL A 518 18.64 7.79 2.71
CA VAL A 518 18.66 6.58 1.87
C VAL A 518 18.78 6.93 0.38
N SER A 519 17.99 7.88 -0.12
CA SER A 519 18.07 8.31 -1.53
C SER A 519 19.45 8.88 -1.86
N GLN A 520 20.00 9.71 -0.98
CA GLN A 520 21.35 10.26 -1.14
C GLN A 520 22.43 9.16 -1.17
N LEU A 521 22.27 8.12 -0.34
CA LEU A 521 23.18 6.98 -0.34
C LEU A 521 23.17 6.21 -1.67
N VAL A 522 21.99 5.99 -2.26
CA VAL A 522 21.88 5.31 -3.56
C VAL A 522 22.48 6.17 -4.68
N GLU A 523 22.27 7.49 -4.66
CA GLU A 523 22.90 8.42 -5.61
C GLU A 523 24.43 8.40 -5.49
N MET A 524 24.97 8.44 -4.26
CA MET A 524 26.41 8.37 -4.02
C MET A 524 27.00 7.03 -4.46
N GLU A 525 26.29 5.91 -4.24
CA GLU A 525 26.69 4.59 -4.71
C GLU A 525 26.82 4.59 -6.24
N ASP A 526 25.78 5.05 -6.94
CA ASP A 526 25.78 5.09 -8.40
C ASP A 526 26.92 5.97 -8.93
N GLN A 527 27.16 7.14 -8.33
CA GLN A 527 28.25 8.02 -8.75
C GLN A 527 29.62 7.33 -8.58
N VAL A 528 29.87 6.69 -7.43
CA VAL A 528 31.14 5.99 -7.18
C VAL A 528 31.33 4.84 -8.18
N VAL A 529 30.27 4.10 -8.49
CA VAL A 529 30.33 2.97 -9.43
C VAL A 529 30.54 3.43 -10.88
N GLU A 530 29.84 4.49 -11.31
CA GLU A 530 30.01 5.06 -12.65
C GLU A 530 31.41 5.70 -12.80
N ASP A 531 31.91 6.42 -11.79
CA ASP A 531 33.26 6.99 -11.81
C ASP A 531 34.33 5.88 -11.84
N HIS A 532 34.18 4.83 -11.04
CA HIS A 532 35.07 3.66 -11.09
C HIS A 532 35.05 2.99 -12.47
N ARG A 533 33.87 2.86 -13.09
CA ARG A 533 33.73 2.32 -14.44
C ARG A 533 34.38 3.24 -15.48
N ALA A 534 34.19 4.56 -15.38
CA ALA A 534 34.77 5.54 -16.29
C ALA A 534 36.30 5.50 -16.24
N VAL A 535 36.89 5.45 -15.04
CA VAL A 535 38.34 5.29 -14.87
C VAL A 535 38.83 4.01 -15.53
N PHE A 536 38.14 2.88 -15.33
CA PHE A 536 38.57 1.60 -15.88
C PHE A 536 38.34 1.45 -17.39
N GLN A 537 37.25 2.01 -17.94
CA GLN A 537 36.87 1.80 -19.34
C GLN A 537 37.34 2.92 -20.28
N GLN A 538 37.37 4.17 -19.82
CA GLN A 538 37.73 5.33 -20.64
C GLN A 538 39.18 5.76 -20.35
N GLU A 539 39.50 6.05 -19.09
CA GLU A 539 40.84 6.56 -18.74
C GLU A 539 41.91 5.49 -18.90
N SER A 540 41.63 4.23 -18.54
CA SER A 540 42.61 3.15 -18.70
C SER A 540 43.02 2.90 -20.15
N PHE A 541 42.13 3.14 -21.13
CA PHE A 541 42.47 3.01 -22.56
C PHE A 541 43.31 4.19 -23.03
N ARG A 542 42.96 5.42 -22.64
CA ARG A 542 43.79 6.62 -22.90
C ARG A 542 45.18 6.49 -22.33
N TRP A 543 45.29 6.09 -21.06
CA TRP A 543 46.57 5.87 -20.39
C TRP A 543 47.44 4.84 -21.10
N LEU A 544 46.83 3.78 -21.65
CA LEU A 544 47.54 2.78 -22.45
C LEU A 544 48.06 3.35 -23.76
N GLU A 545 47.29 4.22 -24.41
CA GLU A 545 47.68 4.90 -25.65
C GLU A 545 48.81 5.91 -25.41
N ASP A 546 48.66 6.76 -24.38
CA ASP A 546 49.66 7.75 -23.98
C ASP A 546 50.99 7.09 -23.56
N GLU A 547 50.94 6.01 -22.76
CA GLU A 547 52.13 5.23 -22.39
C GLU A 547 52.77 4.53 -23.59
N LYS A 548 51.96 4.04 -24.53
CA LYS A 548 52.48 3.42 -25.75
C LYS A 548 53.23 4.42 -26.62
N THR A 549 52.66 5.61 -26.84
CA THR A 549 53.33 6.69 -27.59
C THR A 549 54.63 7.11 -26.92
N LEU A 550 54.64 7.21 -25.60
CA LEU A 550 55.83 7.55 -24.84
C LEU A 550 56.93 6.48 -24.93
N LEU A 551 56.55 5.19 -24.93
CA LEU A 551 57.49 4.08 -25.11
C LEU A 551 58.02 4.00 -26.55
N GLU A 552 57.19 4.27 -27.56
CA GLU A 552 57.61 4.33 -28.97
C GLU A 552 58.71 5.37 -29.20
N MET A 553 58.68 6.50 -28.49
CA MET A 553 59.78 7.49 -28.55
C MET A 553 61.13 6.92 -28.10
N THR A 554 61.16 5.91 -27.23
CA THR A 554 62.41 5.29 -26.75
C THR A 554 63.06 4.36 -27.78
N GLU A 555 62.36 4.03 -28.86
CA GLU A 555 62.89 3.20 -29.95
C GLU A 555 63.78 3.99 -30.93
N GLU A 556 63.80 5.33 -30.84
CA GLU A 556 64.70 6.19 -31.61
C GLU A 556 66.10 6.25 -30.98
N VAL A 557 67.16 6.28 -31.81
CA VAL A 557 68.56 6.22 -31.33
C VAL A 557 68.98 7.46 -30.54
N ASP A 558 68.44 8.63 -30.88
CA ASP A 558 68.78 9.93 -30.30
C ASP A 558 67.54 10.63 -29.66
N TYR A 559 66.71 9.88 -28.93
CA TYR A 559 65.50 10.43 -28.31
C TYR A 559 65.82 11.37 -27.13
N ASP A 560 64.97 12.38 -26.95
CA ASP A 560 65.10 13.37 -25.88
C ASP A 560 64.66 12.80 -24.53
N VAL A 561 65.64 12.47 -23.68
CA VAL A 561 65.44 11.90 -22.34
C VAL A 561 64.75 12.88 -21.38
N GLU A 562 65.00 14.19 -21.52
CA GLU A 562 64.37 15.22 -20.67
C GLU A 562 62.90 15.40 -21.04
N SER A 563 62.59 15.39 -22.34
CA SER A 563 61.21 15.35 -22.84
C SER A 563 60.49 14.07 -22.42
N TYR A 564 61.14 12.90 -22.50
CA TYR A 564 60.56 11.63 -22.03
C TYR A 564 60.23 11.68 -20.52
N ALA A 565 61.17 12.13 -19.69
CA ALA A 565 60.96 12.23 -18.25
C ALA A 565 59.83 13.19 -17.89
N THR A 566 59.76 14.34 -18.56
CA THR A 566 58.72 15.36 -18.35
C THR A 566 57.33 14.83 -18.74
N GLN A 567 57.22 14.14 -19.88
CA GLN A 567 55.95 13.56 -20.32
C GLN A 567 55.51 12.40 -19.43
N LEU A 568 56.44 11.56 -18.96
CA LEU A 568 56.15 10.50 -18.01
C LEU A 568 55.63 11.06 -16.68
N GLU A 569 56.27 12.11 -16.16
CA GLU A 569 55.85 12.78 -14.93
C GLU A 569 54.43 13.34 -15.07
N GLN A 570 54.12 14.00 -16.19
CA GLN A 570 52.77 14.51 -16.48
C GLN A 570 51.71 13.39 -16.54
N ILE A 571 52.01 12.26 -17.19
CA ILE A 571 51.09 11.10 -17.24
C ILE A 571 50.85 10.54 -15.83
N LEU A 572 51.91 10.42 -15.02
CA LEU A 572 51.81 9.92 -13.65
C LEU A 572 51.01 10.87 -12.75
N ASP A 573 51.22 12.18 -12.86
CA ASP A 573 50.46 13.19 -12.10
C ASP A 573 48.97 13.15 -12.43
N GLN A 574 48.61 13.08 -13.72
CA GLN A 574 47.22 12.93 -14.15
C GLN A 574 46.57 11.65 -13.60
N LYS A 575 47.29 10.52 -13.62
CA LYS A 575 46.83 9.25 -13.04
C LYS A 575 46.59 9.38 -11.54
N ILE A 576 47.52 10.00 -10.82
CA ILE A 576 47.43 10.20 -9.36
C ILE A 576 46.24 11.08 -9.02
N GLU A 577 45.99 12.15 -9.77
CA GLU A 577 44.87 13.06 -9.54
C GLU A 577 43.53 12.34 -9.67
N ILE A 578 43.30 11.66 -10.80
CA ILE A 578 42.05 10.93 -11.09
C ILE A 578 41.80 9.83 -10.04
N LEU A 579 42.84 9.05 -9.70
CA LEU A 579 42.72 7.98 -8.69
C LEU A 579 42.50 8.54 -7.28
N THR A 580 43.07 9.72 -6.98
CA THR A 580 42.87 10.41 -5.69
C THR A 580 41.44 10.90 -5.56
N GLU A 581 40.87 11.49 -6.62
CA GLU A 581 39.47 11.92 -6.64
C GLU A 581 38.52 10.73 -6.42
N LEU A 582 38.72 9.62 -7.14
CA LEU A 582 37.93 8.41 -6.96
C LEU A 582 38.05 7.86 -5.52
N ARG A 583 39.26 7.81 -4.97
CA ARG A 583 39.50 7.38 -3.59
C ARG A 583 38.75 8.23 -2.58
N ASP A 584 38.74 9.54 -2.75
CA ASP A 584 38.12 10.45 -1.80
C ASP A 584 36.58 10.40 -1.91
N LYS A 585 36.02 10.20 -3.11
CA LYS A 585 34.61 9.85 -3.30
C LYS A 585 34.22 8.54 -2.59
N VAL A 586 35.04 7.49 -2.71
CA VAL A 586 34.84 6.20 -2.01
C VAL A 586 34.88 6.38 -0.48
N LYS A 587 35.81 7.19 0.06
CA LYS A 587 35.87 7.49 1.51
C LYS A 587 34.62 8.22 1.99
N SER A 588 34.16 9.22 1.24
CA SER A 588 32.94 9.96 1.54
C SER A 588 31.73 9.03 1.59
N PHE A 589 31.55 8.20 0.56
CA PHE A 589 30.49 7.20 0.51
C PHE A 589 30.53 6.24 1.71
N ARG A 590 31.71 5.71 2.06
CA ARG A 590 31.88 4.83 3.23
C ARG A 590 31.50 5.52 4.54
N SER A 591 31.85 6.79 4.72
CA SER A 591 31.49 7.56 5.92
C SER A 591 29.97 7.73 6.03
N THR A 592 29.30 8.09 4.94
CA THR A 592 27.84 8.22 4.91
C THR A 592 27.14 6.88 5.19
N MET A 593 27.65 5.77 4.65
CA MET A 593 27.11 4.44 4.97
C MET A 593 27.17 4.12 6.47
N GLN A 594 28.29 4.44 7.12
CA GLN A 594 28.45 4.20 8.57
C GLN A 594 27.49 5.04 9.41
N LYS A 595 27.25 6.30 9.02
CA LYS A 595 26.30 7.19 9.70
C LYS A 595 24.86 6.67 9.62
N GLU A 596 24.43 6.19 8.45
CA GLU A 596 23.09 5.60 8.31
C GLU A 596 22.95 4.33 9.15
N GLU A 597 23.96 3.46 9.18
CA GLU A 597 23.90 2.24 10.00
C GLU A 597 23.79 2.56 11.50
N GLN A 598 24.48 3.61 11.95
CA GLN A 598 24.35 4.11 13.33
C GLN A 598 22.97 4.71 13.62
N ALA A 599 22.42 5.51 12.70
CA ALA A 599 21.06 6.06 12.81
C ALA A 599 20.00 4.95 12.87
N SER A 600 20.13 3.92 12.03
CA SER A 600 19.26 2.74 12.04
C SER A 600 19.27 2.03 13.40
N LYS A 601 20.44 1.81 14.00
CA LYS A 601 20.58 1.20 15.33
C LYS A 601 19.91 2.03 16.44
N GLN A 602 19.92 3.35 16.34
CA GLN A 602 19.27 4.23 17.32
C GLN A 602 17.74 4.22 17.22
N ILE A 603 17.18 4.08 16.01
CA ILE A 603 15.72 3.92 15.80
C ILE A 603 15.22 2.63 16.46
N HIS A 604 16.02 1.56 16.45
CA HIS A 604 15.69 0.28 17.09
C HIS A 604 15.62 0.34 18.62
N LEU A 605 16.35 1.25 19.27
CA LEU A 605 16.39 1.37 20.74
C LEU A 605 15.21 2.16 21.33
N LYS A 606 14.52 2.97 20.52
CA LYS A 606 13.42 3.85 20.99
C LYS A 606 12.02 3.23 20.92
N ARG A 607 11.86 1.99 20.45
CA ARG A 607 10.55 1.30 20.50
C ARG A 607 10.43 0.51 21.82
N PRO A 608 9.47 0.85 22.71
CA PRO A 608 9.16 -0.03 23.82
C PRO A 608 8.67 -1.37 23.25
N ARG A 609 9.16 -2.48 23.81
CA ARG A 609 8.57 -3.81 23.57
C ARG A 609 7.12 -3.73 24.03
N VAL A 610 6.19 -3.65 23.09
CA VAL A 610 4.77 -3.88 23.39
C VAL A 610 4.66 -5.36 23.73
N LEU A 611 4.39 -5.64 25.01
CA LEU A 611 4.01 -6.94 25.55
C LEU A 611 2.56 -7.25 25.21
#